data_AF-A0A7K2CPW0-F1
#
_entry.id   AF-A0A7K2CPW0-F1
#
_cell.length_a   1.000
_cell.length_b   1.000
_cell.length_c   1.000
_cell.angle_alpha   90.00
_cell.angle_beta   90.00
_cell.angle_gamma   90.00
#
_symmetry.space_group_name_H-M   'P 1'
#
loop_
_entity.id
_entity.type
_entity.pdbx_description
1 polymer ?
#
loop_
_entity_poly.entity_id
_entity_poly.type
_entity_poly.pdbx_seq_one_letter_code
_entity_poly.pdbx_strand_id
1 'polypeptide(L)'
;MASSLVVLRTSVLLMFLLAVITGLYVRHVTRLSADAAAQSAAAAAAQAAVAAGWQCQPTPPPEAVGAAAQATLGQIEHLAVQPVAVEVRADACNLITAVTAAPLNTRVSALHTTATACRSATQAAALKVPGSC
;
A
#
# COMPACT_ATOMS: atom_id res chain seq x y z
N MET A 1 -3.66 6.93 54.33
CA MET A 1 -4.40 6.01 53.43
C MET A 1 -4.85 6.68 52.12
N ALA A 2 -5.20 7.97 52.10
CA ALA A 2 -5.56 8.69 50.87
C ALA A 2 -4.44 8.72 49.81
N SER A 3 -3.18 8.90 50.22
CA SER A 3 -2.03 9.00 49.29
C SER A 3 -1.78 7.71 48.49
N SER A 4 -1.92 6.54 49.10
CA SER A 4 -1.71 5.25 48.43
C SER A 4 -2.77 4.98 47.35
N LEU A 5 -4.02 5.42 47.61
CA LEU A 5 -5.14 5.27 46.68
C LEU A 5 -5.04 6.26 45.51
N VAL A 6 -4.53 7.47 45.77
CA VAL A 6 -4.21 8.46 44.73
C VAL A 6 -3.08 7.94 43.83
N VAL A 7 -1.99 7.41 44.41
CA VAL A 7 -0.87 6.83 43.65
C VAL A 7 -1.32 5.65 42.78
N LEU A 8 -2.18 4.77 43.31
CA LEU A 8 -2.70 3.65 42.53
C LEU A 8 -3.55 4.15 41.34
N ARG A 9 -4.43 5.14 41.55
CA ARG A 9 -5.27 5.73 40.50
C ARG A 9 -4.43 6.40 39.41
N THR A 10 -3.42 7.18 39.79
CA THR A 10 -2.53 7.85 38.82
C THR A 10 -1.72 6.84 38.02
N SER A 11 -1.21 5.77 38.66
CA SER A 11 -0.45 4.72 37.96
C SER A 11 -1.33 3.94 36.97
N VAL A 12 -2.57 3.63 37.35
CA VAL A 12 -3.54 2.98 36.44
C VAL A 12 -3.90 3.88 35.26
N LEU A 13 -4.14 5.18 35.51
CA LEU A 13 -4.39 6.16 34.44
C LEU A 13 -3.20 6.29 33.49
N LEU A 14 -1.97 6.32 34.02
CA LEU A 14 -0.74 6.35 33.22
C LEU A 14 -0.59 5.09 32.36
N MET A 15 -0.80 3.89 32.94
CA MET A 15 -0.79 2.62 32.21
C MET A 15 -1.84 2.61 31.08
N PHE A 16 -3.05 3.09 31.37
CA PHE A 16 -4.12 3.15 30.39
C PHE A 16 -3.78 4.13 29.25
N LEU A 17 -3.28 5.31 29.58
CA LEU A 17 -2.83 6.31 28.60
C LEU A 17 -1.72 5.75 27.71
N LEU A 18 -0.73 5.07 28.29
CA LEU A 18 0.37 4.43 27.56
C LEU A 18 -0.16 3.36 26.59
N ALA A 19 -1.10 2.53 27.05
CA ALA A 19 -1.72 1.50 26.22
C ALA A 19 -2.49 2.09 25.04
N VAL A 20 -3.24 3.18 25.27
CA VAL A 20 -3.97 3.89 24.20
C VAL A 20 -3.01 4.51 23.18
N ILE A 21 -1.96 5.21 23.64
CA ILE A 21 -0.97 5.82 22.75
C ILE A 21 -0.26 4.75 21.92
N THR A 22 0.14 3.64 22.55
CA THR A 22 0.79 2.52 21.86
C THR A 22 -0.13 1.90 20.82
N GLY A 23 -1.42 1.71 21.15
CA GLY A 23 -2.42 1.20 20.21
C GLY A 23 -2.63 2.12 19.00
N LEU A 24 -2.72 3.44 19.24
CA LEU A 24 -2.83 4.44 18.17
C LEU A 24 -1.58 4.47 17.30
N TYR A 25 -0.39 4.41 17.91
CA TYR A 25 0.89 4.40 17.20
C TYR A 25 1.00 3.17 16.29
N VAL A 26 0.72 1.96 16.79
CA VAL A 26 0.73 0.74 15.99
C VAL A 26 -0.25 0.83 14.82
N ARG A 27 -1.46 1.37 15.04
CA ARG A 27 -2.44 1.58 13.97
C ARG A 27 -1.97 2.60 12.92
N HIS A 28 -1.22 3.62 13.33
CA HIS A 28 -0.70 4.63 12.41
C HIS A 28 0.47 4.07 11.58
N VAL A 29 1.41 3.36 12.21
CA VAL A 29 2.54 2.75 11.51
C VAL A 29 2.06 1.69 10.52
N THR A 30 1.08 0.86 10.91
CA THR A 30 0.49 -0.15 10.01
C THR A 30 -0.23 0.46 8.82
N ARG A 31 -0.87 1.63 8.98
CA ARG A 31 -1.42 2.42 7.87
C ARG A 31 -0.32 2.86 6.91
N LEU A 32 0.73 3.48 7.43
CA LEU A 32 1.83 4.00 6.64
C LEU A 32 2.56 2.89 5.88
N SER A 33 2.76 1.72 6.50
CA SER A 33 3.38 0.58 5.82
C SER A 33 2.50 0.04 4.69
N ALA A 34 1.17 0.00 4.88
CA ALA A 34 0.26 -0.47 3.85
C ALA A 34 0.18 0.52 2.68
N ASP A 35 0.19 1.83 2.94
CA ASP A 35 0.24 2.86 1.91
C ASP A 35 1.57 2.83 1.13
N ALA A 36 2.71 2.76 1.83
CA ALA A 36 4.02 2.62 1.20
C ALA A 36 4.15 1.31 0.38
N ALA A 37 3.57 0.21 0.87
CA ALA A 37 3.52 -1.05 0.14
C ALA A 37 2.66 -0.92 -1.12
N ALA A 38 1.47 -0.32 -1.03
CA ALA A 38 0.59 -0.12 -2.17
C ALA A 38 1.24 0.78 -3.24
N GLN A 39 1.88 1.88 -2.84
CA GLN A 39 2.56 2.80 -3.76
C GLN A 39 3.75 2.14 -4.47
N SER A 40 4.60 1.44 -3.71
CA SER A 40 5.77 0.76 -4.27
C SER A 40 5.37 -0.43 -5.16
N ALA A 41 4.31 -1.16 -4.81
CA ALA A 41 3.77 -2.22 -5.63
C ALA A 41 3.11 -1.70 -6.91
N ALA A 42 2.32 -0.61 -6.84
CA ALA A 42 1.73 0.01 -8.02
C ALA A 42 2.82 0.49 -8.99
N ALA A 43 3.89 1.09 -8.47
CA ALA A 43 5.06 1.50 -9.23
C ALA A 43 5.71 0.32 -9.96
N ALA A 44 6.02 -0.76 -9.22
CA ALA A 44 6.64 -1.96 -9.76
C ALA A 44 5.75 -2.63 -10.82
N ALA A 45 4.44 -2.68 -10.57
CA ALA A 45 3.45 -3.21 -11.50
C ALA A 45 3.43 -2.44 -12.83
N ALA A 46 3.42 -1.10 -12.77
CA ALA A 46 3.46 -0.27 -13.98
C ALA A 46 4.77 -0.45 -14.75
N GLN A 47 5.88 -0.62 -14.03
CA GLN A 47 7.18 -0.84 -14.65
C GLN A 47 7.27 -2.19 -15.36
N ALA A 48 6.84 -3.25 -14.69
CA ALA A 48 6.86 -4.62 -15.21
C ALA A 48 5.95 -4.79 -16.42
N ALA A 49 4.75 -4.19 -16.41
CA ALA A 49 3.84 -4.25 -17.54
C ALA A 49 4.37 -3.55 -18.80
N VAL A 50 5.05 -2.41 -18.65
CA VAL A 50 5.74 -1.74 -19.78
C VAL A 50 6.92 -2.58 -20.26
N ALA A 51 7.71 -3.15 -19.35
CA ALA A 51 8.84 -4.02 -19.70
C ALA A 51 8.39 -5.32 -20.41
N ALA A 52 7.21 -5.83 -20.09
CA ALA A 52 6.57 -6.96 -20.75
C ALA A 52 5.99 -6.63 -22.14
N GLY A 53 6.27 -5.43 -22.68
CA GLY A 53 5.96 -5.09 -24.07
C GLY A 53 4.63 -4.36 -24.28
N TRP A 54 4.00 -3.82 -23.24
CA TRP A 54 2.86 -2.93 -23.44
C TRP A 54 3.29 -1.62 -24.12
N GLN A 55 2.74 -1.33 -25.30
CA GLN A 55 3.10 -0.20 -26.16
C GLN A 55 1.84 0.56 -26.58
N CYS A 56 1.19 1.29 -25.66
CA CYS A 56 0.00 2.12 -25.95
C CYS A 56 -1.28 1.37 -26.37
N GLN A 57 -1.37 0.06 -26.11
CA GLN A 57 -2.58 -0.67 -26.47
C GLN A 57 -3.72 -0.32 -25.51
N PRO A 58 -4.96 -0.14 -26.00
CA PRO A 58 -6.11 0.21 -25.15
C PRO A 58 -6.43 -0.89 -24.12
N THR A 59 -6.04 -2.13 -24.41
CA THR A 59 -6.09 -3.24 -23.46
C THR A 59 -4.68 -3.77 -23.24
N PRO A 60 -4.19 -3.86 -21.99
CA PRO A 60 -2.90 -4.44 -21.72
C PRO A 60 -2.90 -5.95 -22.09
N PRO A 61 -1.83 -6.46 -22.71
CA PRO A 61 -1.74 -7.87 -23.04
C PRO A 61 -1.70 -8.70 -21.73
N PRO A 62 -2.18 -9.95 -21.76
CA PRO A 62 -2.23 -10.79 -20.57
C PRO A 62 -0.84 -11.00 -19.93
N GLU A 63 0.23 -10.98 -20.73
CA GLU A 63 1.61 -11.07 -20.25
C GLU A 63 2.01 -9.86 -19.40
N ALA A 64 1.59 -8.66 -19.79
CA ALA A 64 1.83 -7.43 -19.01
C ALA A 64 1.03 -7.44 -17.70
N VAL A 65 -0.19 -7.97 -17.71
CA VAL A 65 -1.00 -8.15 -16.49
C VAL A 65 -0.35 -9.18 -15.55
N GLY A 66 0.15 -10.30 -16.08
CA GLY A 66 0.87 -11.31 -15.31
C GLY A 66 2.16 -10.76 -14.70
N ALA A 67 2.95 -10.02 -15.48
CA ALA A 67 4.17 -9.37 -15.01
C ALA A 67 3.88 -8.32 -13.92
N ALA A 68 2.82 -7.53 -14.08
CA ALA A 68 2.37 -6.57 -13.07
C ALA A 68 1.97 -7.25 -11.75
N ALA A 69 1.23 -8.37 -11.83
CA ALA A 69 0.83 -9.16 -10.66
C ALA A 69 2.04 -9.77 -9.94
N GLN A 70 3.00 -10.34 -10.68
CA GLN A 70 4.24 -10.89 -10.11
C GLN A 70 5.11 -9.80 -9.45
N ALA A 71 5.28 -8.66 -10.11
CA ALA A 71 6.03 -7.53 -9.54
C ALA A 71 5.35 -6.98 -8.28
N THR A 72 4.02 -6.96 -8.25
CA THR A 72 3.25 -6.60 -7.05
C THR A 72 3.52 -7.57 -5.91
N LEU A 73 3.45 -8.88 -6.17
CA LEU A 73 3.71 -9.91 -5.17
C LEU A 73 5.13 -9.81 -4.60
N GLY A 74 6.14 -9.72 -5.47
CA GLY A 74 7.54 -9.61 -5.05
C GLY A 74 7.81 -8.38 -4.19
N GLN A 75 7.08 -7.28 -4.42
CA GLN A 75 7.27 -6.07 -3.64
C GLN A 75 6.53 -6.05 -2.31
N ILE A 76 5.41 -6.78 -2.22
CA ILE A 76 4.61 -6.87 -1.00
C ILE A 76 5.10 -8.01 -0.09
N GLU A 77 5.74 -9.07 -0.61
CA GLU A 77 6.17 -10.24 0.18
C GLU A 77 7.08 -9.89 1.39
N HIS A 78 7.85 -8.81 1.29
CA HIS A 78 8.75 -8.36 2.35
C HIS A 78 8.15 -7.31 3.30
N LEU A 79 6.95 -6.82 3.02
CA LEU A 79 6.23 -5.83 3.80
C LEU A 79 5.08 -6.57 4.46
N ALA A 80 4.89 -6.49 5.78
CA ALA A 80 3.90 -7.28 6.54
C ALA A 80 2.41 -6.97 6.19
N VAL A 81 2.07 -7.14 4.93
CA VAL A 81 0.91 -6.67 4.18
C VAL A 81 0.62 -7.75 3.13
N GLN A 82 -0.64 -7.90 2.75
CA GLN A 82 -1.08 -8.83 1.71
C GLN A 82 -1.72 -8.05 0.55
N PRO A 83 -1.47 -8.45 -0.71
CA PRO A 83 -2.21 -7.91 -1.85
C PRO A 83 -3.66 -8.41 -1.79
N VAL A 84 -4.60 -7.49 -2.03
CA VAL A 84 -6.04 -7.76 -2.09
C VAL A 84 -6.53 -7.73 -3.53
N ALA A 85 -6.09 -6.72 -4.28
CA ALA A 85 -6.45 -6.54 -5.68
C ALA A 85 -5.35 -5.82 -6.44
N VAL A 86 -5.17 -6.20 -7.71
CA VAL A 86 -4.29 -5.53 -8.67
C VAL A 86 -5.12 -5.28 -9.93
N GLU A 87 -5.40 -4.02 -10.22
CA GLU A 87 -6.06 -3.61 -11.46
C GLU A 87 -5.04 -2.97 -12.39
N VAL A 88 -5.04 -3.39 -13.65
CA VAL A 88 -4.20 -2.82 -14.71
C VAL A 88 -5.12 -2.31 -15.80
N ARG A 89 -5.05 -1.01 -16.09
CA ARG A 89 -5.84 -0.34 -17.12
C ARG A 89 -4.92 0.50 -17.99
N ALA A 90 -5.37 0.82 -19.20
CA ALA A 90 -4.68 1.73 -20.09
C ALA A 90 -5.64 2.86 -20.47
N ASP A 91 -5.16 4.10 -20.42
CA ASP A 91 -5.89 5.29 -20.86
C ASP A 91 -4.95 6.25 -21.60
N ALA A 92 -5.36 6.73 -22.77
CA ALA A 92 -4.59 7.70 -23.57
C ALA A 92 -3.07 7.47 -23.59
N CYS A 93 -2.62 6.24 -23.90
CA CYS A 93 -1.19 5.84 -23.90
C CYS A 93 -0.48 5.79 -22.54
N ASN A 94 -1.22 5.93 -21.44
CA ASN A 94 -0.75 5.74 -20.07
C ASN A 94 -1.28 4.43 -19.50
N LEU A 95 -0.38 3.63 -18.93
CA LEU A 95 -0.75 2.47 -18.14
C LEU A 95 -1.00 2.92 -16.71
N ILE A 96 -2.17 2.58 -16.18
CA ILE A 96 -2.62 2.88 -14.82
C ILE A 96 -2.68 1.54 -14.07
N THR A 97 -1.89 1.41 -13.02
CA THR A 97 -1.91 0.26 -12.11
C THR A 97 -2.45 0.69 -10.77
N ALA A 98 -3.54 0.09 -10.33
CA ALA A 98 -4.09 0.27 -8.99
C ALA A 98 -3.82 -0.99 -8.17
N VAL A 99 -3.10 -0.83 -7.06
CA VAL A 99 -2.82 -1.92 -6.12
C VAL A 99 -3.51 -1.63 -4.82
N THR A 100 -4.34 -2.58 -4.37
CA THR A 100 -4.95 -2.56 -3.05
C THR A 100 -4.22 -3.54 -2.16
N ALA A 101 -3.69 -3.03 -1.05
CA ALA A 101 -2.98 -3.80 -0.05
C ALA A 101 -3.72 -3.74 1.29
N ALA A 102 -3.61 -4.79 2.11
CA ALA A 102 -4.18 -4.83 3.46
C ALA A 102 -3.13 -5.34 4.45
N PRO A 103 -3.08 -4.83 5.69
CA PRO A 103 -2.15 -5.33 6.69
C PRO A 103 -2.44 -6.80 7.01
N LEU A 104 -1.38 -7.61 7.23
CA LEU A 104 -1.51 -9.03 7.62
C LEU A 104 -2.19 -9.21 8.99
N ASN A 105 -2.15 -8.19 9.85
CA ASN A 105 -2.77 -8.27 11.16
C ASN A 105 -4.30 -8.19 11.07
N THR A 106 -4.97 -9.30 11.36
CA THR A 106 -6.42 -9.46 11.33
C THR A 106 -7.18 -8.47 12.21
N ARG A 107 -6.55 -7.91 13.25
CA ARG A 107 -7.15 -6.87 14.09
C ARG A 107 -7.28 -5.52 13.40
N VAL A 108 -6.54 -5.31 12.31
CA VAL A 108 -6.48 -4.08 11.52
C VAL A 108 -6.93 -4.34 10.07
N SER A 109 -7.34 -5.57 9.73
CA SER A 109 -7.69 -6.00 8.36
C SER A 109 -8.74 -5.15 7.65
N ALA A 110 -9.56 -4.37 8.37
CA ALA A 110 -10.51 -3.44 7.75
C ALA A 110 -9.84 -2.22 7.08
N LEU A 111 -8.52 -2.06 7.19
CA LEU A 111 -7.77 -0.99 6.54
C LEU A 111 -7.21 -1.48 5.20
N HIS A 112 -8.03 -1.38 4.17
CA HIS A 112 -7.54 -1.48 2.80
C HIS A 112 -6.93 -0.14 2.38
N THR A 113 -5.74 -0.18 1.80
CA THR A 113 -5.08 0.98 1.21
C THR A 113 -4.89 0.71 -0.27
N THR A 114 -5.50 1.57 -1.10
CA THR A 114 -5.36 1.51 -2.55
C THR A 114 -4.43 2.63 -2.99
N ALA A 115 -3.41 2.28 -3.76
CA ALA A 115 -2.54 3.25 -4.41
C ALA A 115 -2.54 3.05 -5.91
N THR A 116 -2.34 4.14 -6.64
CA THR A 116 -2.35 4.17 -8.10
C THR A 116 -1.02 4.72 -8.60
N ALA A 117 -0.43 4.04 -9.59
CA ALA A 117 0.72 4.53 -10.32
C ALA A 117 0.39 4.61 -11.81
N CYS A 118 0.96 5.61 -12.49
CA CYS A 118 0.79 5.81 -13.93
C CYS A 118 2.13 5.84 -14.64
N ARG A 119 2.19 5.21 -15.82
CA ARG A 119 3.39 5.22 -16.68
C ARG A 119 3.02 5.31 -18.16
N SER A 120 3.66 6.21 -18.89
CA SER A 120 3.51 6.35 -20.35
C SER A 120 4.24 5.24 -21.10
N ALA A 121 3.70 4.78 -22.23
CA ALA A 121 4.33 3.76 -23.08
C ALA A 121 5.64 4.21 -23.77
N THR A 122 5.79 5.52 -24.01
CA THR A 122 6.75 6.06 -24.99
C THR A 122 8.06 6.56 -24.39
N GLN A 123 8.22 6.60 -23.08
CA GLN A 123 9.45 7.14 -22.47
C GLN A 123 9.81 6.45 -21.17
N ALA A 124 11.12 6.36 -20.94
CA ALA A 124 11.78 6.20 -19.65
C ALA A 124 11.48 7.36 -18.67
N ALA A 125 10.26 7.92 -18.71
CA ALA A 125 9.81 9.01 -17.89
C ALA A 125 9.62 8.54 -16.45
N ALA A 126 10.05 9.38 -15.52
CA ALA A 126 10.01 9.16 -14.09
C ALA A 126 8.58 8.82 -13.61
N LEU A 127 8.52 7.90 -12.67
CA LEU A 127 7.28 7.41 -12.07
C LEU A 127 6.53 8.57 -11.38
N LYS A 128 5.29 8.86 -11.78
CA LYS A 128 4.42 9.83 -11.09
C LYS A 128 3.48 9.11 -10.12
N VAL A 129 3.61 9.43 -8.84
CA VAL A 129 2.77 9.00 -7.69
C VAL A 129 1.77 10.16 -7.40
N PRO A 130 0.53 9.93 -6.95
CA PRO A 130 -0.69 10.43 -7.62
C PRO A 130 -1.08 11.90 -7.36
N GLY A 131 -1.85 12.43 -8.32
CA GLY A 131 -2.55 13.73 -8.30
C GLY A 131 -3.17 14.08 -9.66
N SER A 132 -2.58 13.60 -10.75
CA SER A 132 -3.14 13.67 -12.11
C SER A 132 -2.30 12.79 -13.04
N CYS A 133 -2.94 11.78 -13.60
CA CYS A 133 -2.65 11.26 -14.92
C CYS A 133 -3.64 12.01 -15.83
#